data_AF-G2G0Y7-F1
#
_entry.id   AF-G2G0Y7-F1
#
_cell.length_a   1.000
_cell.length_b   1.000
_cell.length_c   1.000
_cell.angle_alpha   90.00
_cell.angle_beta   90.00
_cell.angle_gamma   90.00
#
_symmetry.space_group_name_H-M   'P 1'
#
loop_
_entity.id
_entity.type
_entity.pdbx_description
1 polymer ?
#
loop_
_entity_poly.entity_id
_entity_poly.type
_entity_poly.pdbx_seq_one_letter_code
_entity_poly.pdbx_strand_id
1 'polypeptide(L)'
;GIAVDRDYVNEDAGLWKEEDETMDHAVMYFTVNDFSIAKIVADKLGGCAMFCRNANNASIHKDAMAAKHLVVIGGAEVKNHQNATNCCGTHAEDTAILAAQYAQAL
;
A
#
# COMPACT_ATOMS: atom_id res chain seq x y z
N GLY A 1 -3.07 8.31 38.12
CA GLY A 1 -1.93 8.56 37.23
C GLY A 1 -1.48 9.99 37.41
N ILE A 2 -0.19 10.27 37.23
CA ILE A 2 0.35 11.64 37.23
C ILE A 2 0.28 12.14 35.80
N ALA A 3 -0.32 13.31 35.57
CA ALA A 3 -0.26 14.00 34.29
C ALA A 3 0.98 14.91 34.28
N VAL A 4 1.77 14.82 33.22
CA VAL A 4 2.96 15.66 33.00
C VAL A 4 2.81 16.41 31.69
N ASP A 5 3.25 17.66 31.69
CA ASP A 5 3.20 18.55 30.52
C ASP A 5 4.43 18.30 29.64
N ARG A 6 4.19 18.15 28.33
CA ARG A 6 5.23 17.83 27.34
C ARG A 6 6.30 18.92 27.25
N ASP A 7 5.95 20.17 27.56
CA ASP A 7 6.89 21.29 27.54
C ASP A 7 7.98 21.19 28.63
N TYR A 8 7.77 20.34 29.64
CA TYR A 8 8.68 20.15 30.78
C TYR A 8 9.48 18.85 30.73
N VAL A 9 9.33 18.03 29.68
CA VAL A 9 10.06 16.77 29.52
C VAL A 9 10.80 16.77 28.19
N ASN A 10 12.08 16.42 28.20
CA ASN A 10 12.84 16.29 26.97
C ASN A 10 12.27 15.15 26.09
N GLU A 11 12.40 15.30 24.77
CA GLU A 11 11.88 14.32 23.80
C GLU A 11 12.51 12.94 23.99
N ASP A 12 13.75 12.89 24.48
CA ASP A 12 14.52 11.65 24.75
C ASP A 12 14.03 10.86 25.97
N ALA A 13 13.07 11.37 26.76
CA ALA A 13 12.54 10.68 27.93
C ALA A 13 11.78 9.39 27.60
N GLY A 14 11.51 9.11 26.31
CA GLY A 14 10.80 7.91 25.85
C GLY A 14 9.35 7.83 26.31
N LEU A 15 8.79 8.94 26.81
CA LEU A 15 7.39 9.05 27.25
C LEU A 15 6.42 9.20 26.07
N TRP A 16 6.93 9.63 24.93
CA TRP A 16 6.16 9.83 23.71
C TRP A 16 6.42 8.63 22.80
N LYS A 17 5.37 7.87 22.49
CA LYS A 17 5.44 6.96 21.35
C LYS A 17 5.31 7.82 20.10
N GLU A 18 6.34 7.82 19.25
CA GLU A 18 6.12 8.20 17.86
C GLU A 18 5.05 7.27 17.31
N GLU A 19 4.01 7.84 16.73
CA GLU A 19 3.03 7.04 16.01
C GLU A 19 3.75 6.35 14.86
N ASP A 20 3.51 5.05 14.70
CA ASP A 20 4.02 4.30 13.56
C ASP A 20 3.38 4.89 12.28
N GLU A 21 4.11 5.78 11.60
CA GLU A 21 3.68 6.43 10.35
C GLU A 21 3.55 5.44 9.18
N THR A 22 3.80 4.15 9.41
CA THR A 22 3.68 3.11 8.39
C THR A 22 2.23 2.89 7.99
N MET A 23 1.94 3.13 6.71
CA MET A 23 0.64 2.86 6.13
C MET A 23 0.27 1.38 6.26
N ASP A 24 -0.98 1.10 6.63
CA ASP A 24 -1.48 -0.27 6.68
C ASP A 24 -1.51 -0.90 5.29
N HIS A 25 -1.95 -0.14 4.29
CA HIS A 25 -2.04 -0.61 2.91
C HIS A 25 -1.47 0.40 1.90
N ALA A 26 -0.79 -0.13 0.89
CA ALA A 26 -0.47 0.58 -0.34
C ALA A 26 -1.09 -0.16 -1.53
N VAL A 27 -1.70 0.58 -2.45
CA VAL A 27 -2.21 0.02 -3.72
C VAL A 27 -1.36 0.55 -4.86
N MET A 28 -0.61 -0.32 -5.51
CA MET A 28 0.21 0.02 -6.66
C MET A 28 -0.47 -0.45 -7.95
N TYR A 29 -0.57 0.43 -8.94
CA TYR A 29 -1.11 0.13 -10.27
C TYR A 29 -0.12 0.53 -11.38
N PHE A 30 -0.24 -0.12 -12.54
CA PHE A 30 0.76 -0.01 -13.60
C PHE A 30 0.35 0.89 -14.76
N THR A 31 -0.87 0.71 -15.27
CA THR A 31 -1.40 1.46 -16.42
C THR A 31 -2.73 2.13 -16.08
N VAL A 32 -3.22 2.99 -16.98
CA VAL A 32 -4.55 3.60 -16.85
C VAL A 32 -5.66 2.54 -16.89
N ASN A 33 -5.46 1.41 -17.57
CA ASN A 33 -6.42 0.31 -17.58
C ASN A 33 -6.56 -0.35 -16.20
N ASP A 34 -5.46 -0.40 -15.44
CA ASP A 34 -5.41 -0.96 -14.09
C ASP A 34 -5.98 0.00 -13.04
N PHE A 35 -5.98 1.30 -13.33
CA PHE A 35 -6.36 2.35 -12.38
C PHE A 35 -7.79 2.18 -11.86
N SER A 36 -8.74 1.84 -12.73
CA SER A 36 -10.16 1.75 -12.36
C SER A 36 -10.41 0.66 -11.30
N ILE A 37 -9.84 -0.53 -11.50
CA ILE A 37 -9.98 -1.63 -10.53
C ILE A 37 -9.11 -1.40 -9.29
N ALA A 38 -7.94 -0.75 -9.44
CA ALA A 38 -7.12 -0.33 -8.31
C ALA A 38 -7.83 0.67 -7.40
N LYS A 39 -8.59 1.61 -7.97
CA LYS A 39 -9.41 2.53 -7.20
C LYS A 39 -10.47 1.80 -6.39
N ILE A 40 -11.15 0.81 -6.97
CA ILE A 40 -12.15 -0.01 -6.26
C ILE A 40 -11.52 -0.72 -5.06
N VAL A 41 -10.33 -1.31 -5.24
CA VAL A 41 -9.59 -1.96 -4.14
C VAL A 41 -9.20 -0.94 -3.06
N ALA A 42 -8.68 0.23 -3.46
CA ALA A 42 -8.29 1.29 -2.54
C ALA A 42 -9.47 1.83 -1.71
N ASP A 43 -10.62 2.06 -2.37
CA ASP A 43 -11.84 2.51 -1.72
C ASP A 43 -12.34 1.51 -0.66
N LYS A 44 -12.19 0.19 -0.92
CA LYS A 44 -12.58 -0.88 0.01
C LYS A 44 -11.65 -1.04 1.20
N LEU A 45 -10.33 -0.92 0.98
CA LEU A 45 -9.35 -0.99 2.06
C LEU A 45 -9.48 0.22 3.00
N GLY A 46 -9.69 1.41 2.43
CA GLY A 46 -9.62 2.66 3.17
C GLY A 46 -8.20 2.95 3.69
N GLY A 47 -7.93 4.21 4.08
CA GLY A 47 -6.67 4.58 4.74
C GLY A 47 -5.39 4.22 3.96
N CYS A 48 -5.46 4.08 2.64
CA CYS A 48 -4.36 3.62 1.81
C CYS A 48 -3.91 4.70 0.82
N ALA A 49 -2.63 4.65 0.45
CA ALA A 49 -2.11 5.45 -0.65
C ALA A 49 -2.07 4.64 -1.94
N MET A 50 -2.35 5.32 -3.06
CA MET A 50 -2.25 4.74 -4.41
C MET A 50 -0.96 5.20 -5.10
N PHE A 51 -0.22 4.26 -5.69
CA PHE A 51 1.04 4.53 -6.38
C PHE A 51 0.97 4.05 -7.82
N CYS A 52 1.41 4.90 -8.75
CA CYS A 52 1.57 4.51 -10.15
C CYS A 52 3.02 4.05 -10.40
N ARG A 53 3.19 2.82 -10.85
CA ARG A 53 4.48 2.30 -11.35
C ARG A 53 4.44 2.19 -12.87
N ASN A 54 4.43 3.35 -13.50
CA ASN A 54 4.32 3.49 -14.95
C ASN A 54 5.63 3.00 -15.61
N ALA A 55 5.63 1.76 -16.12
CA ALA A 55 6.71 0.99 -16.80
C ALA A 55 7.38 -0.12 -15.96
N ASN A 56 7.67 -1.25 -16.64
CA ASN A 56 8.13 -2.51 -16.01
C ASN A 56 9.45 -2.38 -15.23
N ASN A 57 10.32 -1.44 -15.61
CA ASN A 57 11.62 -1.21 -14.98
C ASN A 57 11.64 -0.02 -14.02
N ALA A 58 10.48 0.62 -13.78
CA ALA A 58 10.41 1.69 -12.79
C ALA A 58 10.67 1.12 -11.40
N SER A 59 11.39 1.88 -10.57
CA SER A 59 11.55 1.55 -9.15
C SER A 59 10.20 1.66 -8.44
N ILE A 60 9.96 0.78 -7.47
CA ILE A 60 8.78 0.86 -6.61
C ILE A 60 9.00 2.01 -5.63
N HIS A 61 7.98 2.84 -5.40
CA HIS A 61 8.07 3.93 -4.44
C HIS A 61 8.38 3.41 -3.03
N LYS A 62 9.29 4.07 -2.30
CA LYS A 62 9.75 3.61 -0.98
C LYS A 62 8.61 3.43 0.02
N ASP A 63 7.62 4.33 0.00
CA ASP A 63 6.49 4.28 0.94
C ASP A 63 5.53 3.13 0.62
N ALA A 64 5.40 2.76 -0.66
CA ALA A 64 4.65 1.58 -1.06
C ALA A 64 5.33 0.28 -0.58
N MET A 65 6.67 0.27 -0.56
CA MET A 65 7.46 -0.85 -0.03
C MET A 65 7.55 -0.88 1.50
N ALA A 66 7.28 0.25 2.15
CA ALA A 66 7.27 0.34 3.61
C ALA A 66 5.91 -0.07 4.21
N ALA A 67 4.83 -0.02 3.43
CA ALA A 67 3.49 -0.35 3.89
C ALA A 67 3.39 -1.76 4.48
N LYS A 68 2.53 -1.96 5.48
CA LYS A 68 2.34 -3.28 6.11
C LYS A 68 1.82 -4.32 5.12
N HIS A 69 1.03 -3.89 4.13
CA HIS A 69 0.55 -4.71 3.02
C HIS A 69 0.60 -3.91 1.70
N LEU A 70 1.28 -4.47 0.70
CA LEU A 70 1.30 -3.95 -0.66
C LEU A 70 0.36 -4.75 -1.57
N VAL A 71 -0.60 -4.10 -2.21
CA VAL A 71 -1.46 -4.70 -3.24
C VAL A 71 -1.00 -4.19 -4.60
N VAL A 72 -0.63 -5.10 -5.49
CA VAL A 72 -0.07 -4.81 -6.81
C VAL A 72 -1.06 -5.20 -7.88
N ILE A 73 -1.43 -4.27 -8.76
CA ILE A 73 -2.43 -4.48 -9.80
C ILE A 73 -1.79 -4.18 -11.17
N GLY A 74 -1.66 -5.23 -11.96
CA GLY A 74 -1.00 -5.19 -13.26
C GLY A 74 0.52 -5.14 -13.18
N GLY A 75 1.15 -5.18 -14.37
CA GLY A 75 2.60 -5.18 -14.50
C GLY A 75 3.29 -6.41 -13.93
N ALA A 76 4.54 -6.23 -13.49
CA ALA A 76 5.35 -7.30 -12.92
C ALA A 76 5.10 -7.48 -11.42
N GLU A 77 5.01 -8.74 -10.99
CA GLU A 77 4.90 -9.10 -9.58
C GLU A 77 6.02 -8.47 -8.72
N VAL A 78 5.65 -8.05 -7.51
CA VAL A 78 6.60 -7.65 -6.47
C VAL A 78 6.90 -8.87 -5.61
N LYS A 79 8.17 -9.29 -5.60
CA LYS A 79 8.64 -10.50 -4.90
C LYS A 79 9.46 -10.20 -3.64
N ASN A 80 9.88 -8.96 -3.46
CA ASN A 80 10.74 -8.50 -2.36
C ASN A 80 9.97 -7.75 -1.28
N HIS A 81 8.66 -7.99 -1.15
CA HIS A 81 7.81 -7.46 -0.08
C HIS A 81 7.13 -8.64 0.63
N GLN A 82 7.27 -8.74 1.95
CA GLN A 82 6.85 -9.93 2.70
C GLN A 82 5.33 -10.15 2.64
N ASN A 83 4.56 -9.07 2.61
CA ASN A 83 3.10 -9.10 2.54
C ASN A 83 2.66 -8.41 1.25
N ALA A 84 2.88 -9.05 0.11
CA ALA A 84 2.41 -8.55 -1.18
C ALA A 84 1.29 -9.42 -1.75
N THR A 85 0.17 -8.79 -2.15
CA THR A 85 -0.84 -9.42 -2.99
C THR A 85 -0.61 -8.99 -4.43
N ASN A 86 -0.22 -9.92 -5.29
CA ASN A 86 0.00 -9.66 -6.71
C ASN A 86 -1.23 -10.06 -7.53
N CYS A 87 -1.99 -9.06 -7.99
CA CYS A 87 -3.02 -9.19 -9.01
C CYS A 87 -2.40 -8.89 -10.38
N CYS A 88 -1.41 -9.70 -10.79
CA CYS A 88 -0.60 -9.49 -12.00
C CYS A 88 -0.92 -10.59 -13.03
N GLY A 89 -1.93 -10.37 -13.86
CA GLY A 89 -2.33 -11.32 -14.89
C GLY A 89 -1.44 -11.27 -16.13
N THR A 90 -1.50 -12.31 -16.97
CA THR A 90 -0.78 -12.34 -18.26
C THR A 90 -1.30 -11.26 -19.20
N HIS A 91 -2.62 -11.06 -19.20
CA HIS A 91 -3.30 -10.03 -19.97
C HIS A 91 -4.04 -9.03 -19.05
N ALA A 92 -4.55 -7.95 -19.64
CA ALA A 92 -5.24 -6.90 -18.90
C ALA A 92 -6.54 -7.42 -18.24
N GLU A 93 -7.26 -8.29 -18.95
CA GLU A 93 -8.46 -8.97 -18.47
C GLU A 93 -8.16 -9.90 -17.28
N ASP A 94 -7.05 -10.64 -17.30
CA ASP A 94 -6.63 -11.50 -16.20
C ASP A 94 -6.32 -10.68 -14.95
N THR A 95 -5.62 -9.54 -15.13
CA THR A 95 -5.33 -8.58 -14.06
C THR A 95 -6.63 -8.06 -13.44
N ALA A 96 -7.59 -7.66 -14.28
CA ALA A 96 -8.88 -7.17 -13.81
C ALA A 96 -9.66 -8.26 -13.05
N ILE A 97 -9.64 -9.51 -13.52
CA ILE A 97 -10.28 -10.64 -12.83
C ILE A 97 -9.66 -10.88 -11.46
N LEU A 98 -8.32 -10.96 -11.39
CA LEU A 98 -7.60 -11.17 -10.13
C LEU A 98 -7.86 -10.05 -9.13
N ALA A 99 -7.83 -8.80 -9.59
CA ALA A 99 -8.09 -7.64 -8.75
C ALA A 99 -9.56 -7.56 -8.30
N ALA A 100 -10.51 -7.94 -9.16
CA ALA A 100 -11.92 -8.02 -8.81
C ALA A 100 -12.20 -9.12 -7.79
N GLN A 101 -11.58 -10.29 -7.92
CA GLN A 101 -11.67 -11.37 -6.94
C GLN A 101 -11.12 -10.94 -5.59
N TYR A 102 -9.96 -10.27 -5.58
CA TYR A 102 -9.41 -9.69 -4.36
C TYR A 102 -10.37 -8.68 -3.74
N ALA A 103 -10.90 -7.74 -4.53
CA ALA A 103 -11.85 -6.74 -4.06
C ALA A 103 -13.14 -7.37 -3.48
N GLN A 104 -13.60 -8.50 -4.01
CA GLN A 104 -14.76 -9.22 -3.46
C GLN A 104 -14.47 -9.90 -2.13
N ALA A 105 -13.21 -10.25 -1.86
CA ALA A 105 -12.78 -10.88 -0.61
C ALA A 105 -12.44 -9.88 0.51
N LEU A 106 -12.29 -8.58 0.18
CA LEU A 106 -12.18 -7.45 1.10
C LEU A 106 -13.54 -7.05 1.67
#